data_AF-A0A3D1CU30-F1
#
_entry.id   AF-A0A3D1CU30-F1
#
_cell.length_a   1.000
_cell.length_b   1.000
_cell.length_c   1.000
_cell.angle_alpha   90.00
_cell.angle_beta   90.00
_cell.angle_gamma   90.00
#
_symmetry.space_group_name_H-M   'P 1'
#
loop_
_entity.id
_entity.type
_entity.pdbx_description
1 polymer ?
#
loop_
_entity_poly.entity_id
_entity_poly.type
_entity_poly.pdbx_seq_one_letter_code
_entity_poly.pdbx_strand_id
1 'polypeptide(L)'
;MPFAQTKLEIETSKLDLNQLLIQHPVSSFLLRAQGSALNSAGIFEDDILIVDRQLKSQINQLVVMIEAGELMARFLTKTQLQKPKLEIWGVVTGVVRQLIPHFRYS
;
A
#
# COMPACT_ATOMS: atom_id res chain seq x y z
N MET A 1 0.88 9.50 -29.02
CA MET A 1 0.99 8.35 -28.10
C MET A 1 -0.41 7.76 -27.94
N PRO A 2 -0.71 6.54 -28.42
CA PRO A 2 -2.02 5.95 -28.20
C PRO A 2 -2.15 5.56 -26.72
N PHE A 3 -3.27 5.91 -26.09
CA PHE A 3 -3.61 5.41 -24.76
C PHE A 3 -3.72 3.89 -24.85
N ALA A 4 -2.96 3.16 -24.04
CA ALA A 4 -3.11 1.71 -23.94
C ALA A 4 -4.53 1.40 -23.43
N GLN A 5 -5.35 0.78 -24.28
CA GLN A 5 -6.62 0.21 -23.83
C GLN A 5 -6.31 -1.04 -23.01
N THR A 6 -6.74 -1.05 -21.76
CA THR A 6 -6.67 -2.24 -20.90
C THR A 6 -7.94 -3.05 -21.10
N LYS A 7 -7.79 -4.30 -21.53
CA LYS A 7 -8.89 -5.27 -21.58
C LYS A 7 -9.26 -5.63 -20.14
N LEU A 8 -10.54 -5.49 -19.81
CA LEU A 8 -11.08 -5.91 -18.52
C LEU A 8 -11.70 -7.31 -18.69
N GLU A 9 -11.38 -8.22 -17.77
CA GLU A 9 -12.01 -9.55 -17.70
C GLU A 9 -12.97 -9.57 -16.51
N ILE A 10 -14.17 -10.11 -16.72
CA ILE A 10 -15.15 -10.27 -15.65
C ILE A 10 -14.90 -11.64 -15.02
N GLU A 11 -14.44 -11.66 -13.78
CA GLU A 11 -14.44 -12.88 -12.97
C GLU A 11 -15.87 -13.22 -12.58
N THR A 12 -16.31 -14.43 -12.92
CA THR A 12 -17.66 -14.96 -12.62
C THR A 12 -17.73 -15.72 -11.30
N SER A 13 -16.59 -15.88 -10.61
CA SER A 13 -16.49 -16.41 -9.26
C SER A 13 -16.98 -15.40 -8.22
N LYS A 14 -17.26 -15.88 -7.00
CA LYS A 14 -17.56 -15.00 -5.87
C LYS A 14 -16.35 -14.09 -5.61
N LEU A 15 -16.51 -12.80 -5.85
CA LEU A 15 -15.48 -11.78 -5.63
C LEU A 15 -15.06 -11.75 -4.15
N ASP A 16 -13.77 -11.97 -3.89
CA ASP A 16 -13.15 -11.86 -2.56
C ASP A 16 -11.83 -11.09 -2.65
N LEU A 17 -11.84 -9.85 -2.15
CA LEU A 17 -10.66 -8.97 -2.20
C LEU A 17 -9.46 -9.52 -1.42
N ASN A 18 -9.68 -10.36 -0.39
CA ASN A 18 -8.57 -10.96 0.32
C ASN A 18 -7.82 -11.94 -0.59
N GLN A 19 -8.54 -12.77 -1.35
CA GLN A 19 -7.91 -13.72 -2.28
C GLN A 19 -7.18 -13.01 -3.42
N LEU A 20 -7.68 -11.85 -3.83
CA LEU A 20 -7.09 -11.08 -4.93
C LEU A 20 -5.87 -10.25 -4.52
N LEU A 21 -5.86 -9.70 -3.31
CA LEU A 21 -4.88 -8.68 -2.90
C LEU A 21 -3.94 -9.12 -1.77
N ILE A 22 -4.28 -10.18 -1.03
CA ILE A 22 -3.52 -10.61 0.16
C ILE A 22 -2.81 -11.94 -0.11
N GLN A 23 -1.49 -11.88 -0.22
CA GLN A 23 -0.65 -13.07 -0.44
C GLN A 23 -0.41 -13.89 0.83
N HIS A 24 -0.14 -13.21 1.96
CA HIS A 24 0.14 -13.85 3.24
C HIS A 24 -0.87 -13.38 4.31
N PRO A 25 -2.04 -14.04 4.44
CA PRO A 25 -3.14 -13.57 5.30
C PRO A 25 -2.76 -13.31 6.76
N VAL A 26 -1.83 -14.11 7.30
CA VAL A 26 -1.41 -14.01 8.71
C VAL A 26 -0.36 -12.92 8.97
N SER A 27 0.24 -12.35 7.93
CA SER A 27 1.26 -11.29 8.03
C SER A 27 0.91 -10.03 7.24
N SER A 28 -0.33 -9.95 6.75
CA SER A 28 -0.83 -8.83 5.97
C SER A 28 -1.73 -7.95 6.83
N PHE A 29 -1.54 -6.64 6.70
CA PHE A 29 -2.19 -5.62 7.50
C PHE A 29 -2.75 -4.52 6.61
N LEU A 30 -3.87 -3.94 7.02
CA LEU A 30 -4.45 -2.78 6.37
C LEU A 30 -4.13 -1.54 7.22
N LEU A 31 -3.44 -0.56 6.62
CA LEU A 31 -3.16 0.73 7.25
C LEU A 31 -3.88 1.83 6.48
N ARG A 32 -4.24 2.91 7.16
CA ARG A 32 -4.83 4.10 6.52
C ARG A 32 -3.76 5.15 6.29
N ALA A 33 -3.63 5.61 5.06
CA ALA A 33 -2.72 6.70 4.71
C ALA A 33 -3.20 8.01 5.34
N GLN A 34 -2.26 8.77 5.88
CA GLN A 34 -2.49 10.08 6.47
C GLN A 34 -1.47 11.08 5.91
N GLY A 35 -1.89 12.33 5.75
CA GLY A 35 -1.07 13.40 5.20
C GLY A 35 -0.86 13.29 3.69
N SER A 36 0.09 14.08 3.17
CA SER A 36 0.24 14.33 1.73
C SER A 36 1.58 13.89 1.13
N ALA A 37 2.45 13.25 1.92
CA ALA A 37 3.82 12.92 1.53
C ALA A 37 3.91 11.98 0.31
N LEU A 38 2.87 11.19 0.05
CA LEU A 38 2.80 10.23 -1.05
C LEU A 38 1.85 10.66 -2.18
N ASN A 39 1.35 11.91 -2.16
CA ASN A 39 0.42 12.40 -3.18
C ASN A 39 1.01 12.36 -4.60
N SER A 40 2.31 12.61 -4.75
CA SER A 40 2.99 12.53 -6.05
C SER A 40 3.08 11.09 -6.60
N ALA A 41 2.92 10.09 -5.72
CA ALA A 41 2.80 8.68 -6.10
C ALA A 41 1.34 8.24 -6.28
N GLY A 42 0.39 9.18 -6.23
CA GLY A 42 -1.03 8.90 -6.37
C GLY A 42 -1.66 8.25 -5.14
N ILE A 43 -0.98 8.24 -3.99
CA ILE A 43 -1.51 7.79 -2.70
C ILE A 43 -1.96 9.02 -1.93
N PHE A 44 -3.23 9.06 -1.57
CA PHE A 44 -3.87 10.21 -0.94
C PHE A 44 -4.35 9.85 0.45
N GLU A 45 -4.71 10.88 1.20
CA GLU A 45 -5.35 10.73 2.51
C GLU A 45 -6.57 9.80 2.41
N ASP A 46 -6.78 9.00 3.45
CA ASP A 46 -7.80 7.95 3.56
C ASP A 46 -7.63 6.70 2.67
N ASP A 47 -6.58 6.62 1.86
CA ASP A 47 -6.24 5.38 1.18
C ASP A 47 -5.96 4.24 2.15
N ILE A 48 -6.36 3.03 1.76
CA ILE A 48 -6.00 1.81 2.47
C ILE A 48 -4.76 1.21 1.84
N LEU A 49 -3.68 1.15 2.60
CA LEU A 49 -2.44 0.48 2.24
C LEU A 49 -2.52 -0.98 2.69
N ILE A 50 -2.24 -1.90 1.78
CA ILE A 50 -2.05 -3.32 2.08
C ILE A 50 -0.57 -3.53 2.35
N VAL A 51 -0.22 -4.00 3.54
CA VAL A 51 1.16 -4.12 4.00
C VAL A 51 1.47 -5.55 4.40
N ASP A 52 2.53 -6.12 3.84
CA ASP A 52 2.99 -7.47 4.16
C ASP A 52 4.31 -7.44 4.92
N ARG A 53 4.34 -8.08 6.10
CA ARG A 53 5.51 -8.16 6.98
C ARG A 53 6.45 -9.32 6.67
N GLN A 54 6.05 -10.30 5.84
CA GLN A 54 6.91 -11.42 5.46
C GLN A 54 7.83 -11.08 4.29
N LEU A 55 7.48 -10.06 3.49
CA LEU A 55 8.27 -9.68 2.33
C LEU A 55 9.56 -8.95 2.73
N LYS A 56 10.67 -9.33 2.08
CA LYS A 56 11.93 -8.59 2.16
C LYS A 56 11.83 -7.34 1.29
N SER A 57 11.99 -6.17 1.91
CA SER A 57 11.96 -4.88 1.22
C SER A 57 13.11 -4.72 0.23
N GLN A 58 12.84 -4.05 -0.89
CA GLN A 58 13.83 -3.70 -1.91
C GLN A 58 13.83 -2.19 -2.18
N ILE A 59 14.93 -1.70 -2.75
CA ILE A 59 15.07 -0.30 -3.16
C ILE A 59 13.93 0.07 -4.11
N ASN A 60 13.41 1.29 -3.95
CA ASN A 60 12.27 1.87 -4.67
C ASN A 60 10.91 1.22 -4.39
N GLN A 61 10.82 0.26 -3.46
CA GLN A 61 9.52 -0.20 -2.96
C GLN A 61 8.99 0.77 -1.90
N LEU A 62 7.66 0.91 -1.87
CA LEU A 62 6.99 1.60 -0.77
C LEU A 62 7.02 0.69 0.47
N VAL A 63 7.57 1.20 1.56
CA VAL A 63 7.67 0.46 2.83
C VAL A 63 7.05 1.25 3.96
N VAL A 64 6.61 0.52 4.98
CA VAL A 64 6.28 1.09 6.29
C VAL A 64 7.48 0.86 7.19
N MET A 65 7.94 1.92 7.84
CA MET A 65 9.06 1.89 8.78
C MET A 65 8.69 2.57 10.09
N ILE A 66 9.42 2.23 11.15
CA ILE A 66 9.26 2.85 12.46
C ILE A 66 10.32 3.95 12.59
N GLU A 67 9.87 5.21 12.64
CA GLU A 67 10.71 6.36 12.92
C GLU A 67 10.21 7.01 14.22
N ALA A 68 11.08 7.15 15.23
CA ALA A 68 10.73 7.71 16.55
C ALA A 68 9.52 7.05 17.25
N GLY A 69 9.24 5.77 16.97
CA GLY A 69 8.12 5.03 17.55
C GLY A 69 6.81 5.14 16.74
N GLU A 70 6.82 5.86 15.63
CA GLU A 70 5.67 6.06 14.76
C GLU A 70 5.85 5.34 13.42
N LEU A 71 4.74 4.88 12.84
CA LEU A 71 4.74 4.24 11.52
C LEU A 71 4.74 5.31 10.43
N MET A 72 5.75 5.26 9.56
CA MET A 72 5.93 6.16 8.44
C MET A 72 5.98 5.36 7.13
N ALA A 73 5.22 5.77 6.12
CA ALA A 73 5.25 5.18 4.79
C ALA A 73 6.11 6.01 3.83
N ARG A 74 7.09 5.38 3.17
CA ARG A 74 7.94 6.03 2.17
C ARG A 74 8.64 5.06 1.23
N PHE A 75 9.07 5.55 0.07
CA PHE A 75 9.89 4.76 -0.84
C PHE A 75 11.28 4.50 -0.24
N LEU A 76 11.68 3.23 -0.23
CA LEU A 76 12.97 2.82 0.31
C LEU A 76 14.10 3.25 -0.63
N THR A 77 15.05 4.01 -0.11
CA THR A 77 16.22 4.49 -0.85
C THR A 77 17.50 3.77 -0.42
N LYS A 78 18.52 3.77 -1.29
CA LYS A 78 19.87 3.25 -0.96
C LYS A 78 20.47 3.90 0.28
N THR A 79 20.23 5.20 0.47
CA THR A 79 20.75 5.96 1.61
C THR A 79 20.13 5.48 2.93
N GLN A 80 18.85 5.11 2.92
CA GLN A 80 18.18 4.59 4.12
C GLN A 80 18.72 3.22 4.52
N LEU A 81 19.02 2.33 3.57
CA LEU A 81 19.60 1.01 3.86
C LEU A 81 20.95 1.08 4.58
N GLN A 82 21.65 2.21 4.48
CA GLN A 82 22.92 2.44 5.17
C GLN A 82 22.74 3.01 6.58
N LYS A 83 21.51 3.39 6.97
CA LYS A 83 21.23 3.92 8.31
C LYS A 83 21.25 2.77 9.33
N PRO A 84 22.02 2.88 10.43
CA PRO A 84 22.20 1.79 11.39
C PRO A 84 20.93 1.46 12.20
N LYS A 85 19.94 2.36 12.25
CA LYS A 85 18.68 2.19 12.99
C LYS A 85 17.45 2.17 12.08
N LEU A 86 17.60 1.68 10.85
CA LEU A 86 16.46 1.52 9.95
C LEU A 86 15.62 0.32 10.41
N GLU A 87 14.40 0.60 10.90
CA GLU A 87 13.44 -0.44 11.27
C GLU A 87 12.31 -0.47 10.24
N ILE A 88 12.36 -1.43 9.32
CA ILE A 88 11.28 -1.68 8.36
C ILE A 88 10.27 -2.61 9.02
N TRP A 89 9.02 -2.15 9.08
CA TRP A 89 7.91 -2.90 9.65
C TRP A 89 7.27 -3.84 8.64
N GLY A 90 7.16 -3.42 7.37
CA GLY A 90 6.60 -4.21 6.27
C GLY A 90 6.67 -3.50 4.91
N VAL A 91 6.33 -4.23 3.85
CA VAL A 91 6.31 -3.75 2.46
C VAL A 91 4.87 -3.48 2.03
N VAL A 92 4.60 -2.34 1.41
CA VAL A 92 3.29 -2.04 0.84
C VAL A 92 3.13 -2.77 -0.48
N THR A 93 2.14 -3.65 -0.57
CA THR A 93 1.87 -4.50 -1.74
C THR A 93 0.72 -3.98 -2.60
N GLY A 94 -0.13 -3.12 -2.04
CA GLY A 94 -1.28 -2.58 -2.74
C GLY A 94 -1.86 -1.33 -2.08
N VAL A 95 -2.66 -0.61 -2.85
CA VAL A 95 -3.41 0.56 -2.41
C VAL A 95 -4.86 0.38 -2.85
N VAL A 96 -5.79 0.49 -1.91
CA VAL A 96 -7.23 0.43 -2.17
C VAL A 96 -7.82 1.79 -1.85
N ARG A 97 -8.49 2.39 -2.83
CA ARG A 97 -9.21 3.65 -2.69
C ARG A 97 -10.66 3.47 -3.09
N GLN A 98 -11.56 3.86 -2.20
CA GLN A 98 -12.97 4.01 -2.55
C GLN A 98 -13.19 5.39 -3.18
N LEU A 99 -13.63 5.41 -4.45
CA LEU A 99 -13.87 6.66 -5.19
C LEU A 99 -15.29 7.20 -5.02
N ILE A 100 -16.25 6.33 -4.74
CA ILE A 100 -17.66 6.71 -4.57
C ILE A 100 -17.92 6.81 -3.07
N PRO A 101 -18.18 7.99 -2.50
CA PRO A 101 -18.53 8.11 -1.10
C PRO A 101 -19.82 7.34 -0.82
N HIS A 102 -19.85 6.59 0.29
CA HIS A 102 -21.11 6.06 0.81
C HIS A 102 -21.93 7.27 1.28
N PHE A 103 -22.90 7.71 0.48
CA PHE A 103 -23.94 8.60 0.98
C PHE A 103 -24.68 7.85 2.09
N ARG A 104 -24.40 8.22 3.35
CA ARG A 104 -25.29 7.82 4.44
C ARG A 104 -26.58 8.58 4.22
N TYR A 105 -27.62 7.87 3.76
CA TYR A 105 -28.98 8.34 3.94
C TYR A 105 -29.22 8.37 5.45
N SER A 106 -29.09 9.56 6.03
CA SER A 106 -29.62 9.90 7.35
C SER A 106 -31.12 10.10 7.27
#